data_AF-A0A2G8KSP6-F1
#
_entry.id   AF-A0A2G8KSP6-F1
#
_cell.length_a   1.000
_cell.length_b   1.000
_cell.length_c   1.000
_cell.angle_alpha   90.00
_cell.angle_beta   90.00
_cell.angle_gamma   90.00
#
_symmetry.space_group_name_H-M   'P 1'
#
loop_
_entity.id
_entity.type
_entity.pdbx_description
1 polymer ?
#
loop_
_entity_poly.entity_id
_entity_poly.type
_entity_poly.pdbx_seq_one_letter_code
_entity_poly.pdbx_strand_id
1 'polypeptide(L)'
;MELPDLRSRTKIKDVTRILSLPQLWHRLEYEIDLKLAPLPPMAEKIGNDPSFVVKQSRIRCRSWAECLYVCKTMVDSAVYIQEGIRALKMNFMRQFKKMTSSRHKLTGVQRRLEGKHNFFKTSMTFDLDSYLEQKDWGVTSERMLNNWLASQTTFSEIPENLNICFKELCIRAEGLGQALMELRDYPLHTQHIDNLDTLKIQSEKLYQRLRQEMKGGQPKNVDCSELVEVMFRSRKEREKFGEGAAQQLETLLKYRADAIKIQQDMDDLSQQLESHAAAMMAAQKKRQSEIWMSLRYSTENYAKQKALNQRNVEMRQKEERAAADIGGPNTLTTPSYLTAVDMITSPTTLGGPPTLTTPSSLGASAPMTRDFTSLSAESMHTIHESASVQHDFSLAVDQYNYESASRLNDLKSLDWEFQ
;
A
#
# COMPACT_ATOMS: atom_id res chain seq x y z
N MET A 1 -7.90 0.49 37.78
CA MET A 1 -7.61 -0.78 37.08
C MET A 1 -6.60 -0.45 36.02
N GLU A 2 -5.32 -0.65 36.33
CA GLU A 2 -4.21 -0.13 35.51
C GLU A 2 -3.98 -0.99 34.28
N LEU A 3 -3.67 -0.35 33.15
CA LEU A 3 -3.25 -1.02 31.92
C LEU A 3 -1.85 -1.61 32.12
N PRO A 4 -1.62 -2.91 31.85
CA PRO A 4 -0.29 -3.51 32.01
C PRO A 4 0.69 -2.96 30.97
N ASP A 5 1.92 -2.66 31.44
CA ASP A 5 3.02 -2.10 30.64
C ASP A 5 3.35 -2.99 29.42
N LEU A 6 3.25 -2.40 28.22
CA LEU A 6 3.42 -3.08 26.93
C LEU A 6 4.89 -3.32 26.52
N ARG A 7 5.87 -3.02 27.36
CA ARG A 7 7.31 -3.19 27.05
C ARG A 7 7.91 -4.58 27.32
N SER A 8 7.09 -5.60 27.63
CA SER A 8 7.58 -6.95 27.90
C SER A 8 7.93 -7.76 26.64
N ARG A 9 9.24 -8.01 26.42
CA ARG A 9 9.74 -9.01 25.45
C ARG A 9 9.21 -10.40 25.81
N THR A 10 8.27 -10.91 25.02
CA THR A 10 7.77 -12.29 25.16
C THR A 10 8.73 -13.27 24.48
N LYS A 11 9.43 -14.07 25.28
CA LYS A 11 10.12 -15.28 24.79
C LYS A 11 9.07 -16.32 24.42
N ILE A 12 9.05 -16.76 23.16
CA ILE A 12 8.08 -17.77 22.70
C ILE A 12 8.80 -19.09 22.48
N LYS A 13 8.39 -20.10 23.24
CA LYS A 13 8.98 -21.45 23.28
C LYS A 13 8.26 -22.47 22.38
N ASP A 14 7.17 -22.07 21.73
CA ASP A 14 6.27 -22.98 21.00
C ASP A 14 5.64 -22.26 19.80
N VAL A 15 5.97 -22.72 18.59
CA VAL A 15 5.52 -22.15 17.31
C VAL A 15 4.02 -22.35 17.10
N THR A 16 3.46 -23.45 17.60
CA THR A 16 2.02 -23.76 17.57
C THR A 16 1.19 -22.68 18.26
N ARG A 17 1.77 -22.04 19.29
CA ARG A 17 1.17 -20.96 20.07
C ARG A 17 1.27 -19.58 19.38
N ILE A 18 2.20 -19.40 18.46
CA ILE A 18 2.30 -18.19 17.60
C ILE A 18 1.13 -18.20 16.60
N LEU A 19 0.92 -19.33 15.93
CA LEU A 19 -0.07 -19.48 14.86
C LEU A 19 -1.52 -19.39 15.34
N SER A 20 -1.79 -19.74 16.60
CA SER A 20 -3.13 -19.83 17.17
C SER A 20 -3.63 -18.55 17.87
N LEU A 21 -2.77 -17.54 18.06
CA LEU A 21 -3.12 -16.31 18.81
C LEU A 21 -2.94 -15.04 17.97
N PRO A 22 -3.93 -14.61 17.16
CA PRO A 22 -3.85 -13.43 16.28
C PRO A 22 -3.31 -12.14 16.92
N GLN A 23 -3.52 -12.00 18.24
CA GLN A 23 -3.13 -10.84 19.03
C GLN A 23 -1.60 -10.72 19.23
N LEU A 24 -0.86 -11.84 19.17
CA LEU A 24 0.60 -11.84 19.31
C LEU A 24 1.31 -11.31 18.06
N TRP A 25 0.66 -11.32 16.88
CA TRP A 25 1.26 -11.03 15.56
C TRP A 25 1.51 -9.54 15.31
N HIS A 26 1.24 -8.69 16.31
CA HIS A 26 1.47 -7.24 16.29
C HIS A 26 2.77 -6.83 17.02
N ARG A 27 3.50 -7.77 17.63
CA ARG A 27 4.80 -7.48 18.25
C ARG A 27 5.89 -7.43 17.16
N LEU A 28 6.89 -6.55 17.34
CA LEU A 28 7.98 -6.32 16.37
C LEU A 28 9.29 -7.02 16.76
N GLU A 29 9.44 -7.43 18.02
CA GLU A 29 10.57 -8.21 18.51
C GLU A 29 10.07 -9.58 18.99
N TYR A 30 10.49 -10.66 18.33
CA TYR A 30 10.26 -12.04 18.77
C TYR A 30 11.60 -12.70 19.07
N GLU A 31 11.85 -13.02 20.33
CA GLU A 31 12.90 -13.98 20.69
C GLU A 31 12.32 -15.38 20.50
N ILE A 32 12.58 -15.98 19.33
CA ILE A 32 12.07 -17.30 18.94
C ILE A 32 13.01 -18.37 19.49
N ASP A 33 12.62 -19.01 20.57
CA ASP A 33 13.47 -19.92 21.34
C ASP A 33 13.08 -21.38 21.08
N LEU A 34 13.59 -21.97 19.99
CA LEU A 34 13.28 -23.35 19.56
C LEU A 34 14.08 -24.44 20.30
N LYS A 35 14.39 -24.21 21.58
CA LYS A 35 15.08 -25.16 22.46
C LYS A 35 14.40 -26.52 22.51
N LEU A 36 15.21 -27.56 22.57
CA LEU A 36 14.73 -28.92 22.78
C LEU A 36 14.08 -29.09 24.15
N ALA A 37 13.09 -29.96 24.22
CA ALA A 37 12.57 -30.46 25.49
C ALA A 37 13.68 -31.17 26.31
N PRO A 38 13.61 -31.17 27.65
CA PRO A 38 14.46 -32.00 28.49
C PRO A 38 14.29 -33.48 28.13
N LEU A 39 15.31 -34.28 28.39
CA LEU A 39 15.24 -35.73 28.16
C LEU A 39 14.27 -36.39 29.17
N PRO A 40 13.54 -37.45 28.76
CA PRO A 40 12.85 -38.33 29.70
C PRO A 40 13.85 -38.95 30.70
N PRO A 41 13.45 -39.23 31.96
CA PRO A 41 14.39 -39.56 33.03
C PRO A 41 15.28 -40.79 32.78
N MET A 42 14.78 -41.80 32.06
CA MET A 42 15.57 -42.99 31.76
C MET A 42 16.46 -42.80 30.52
N ALA A 43 16.00 -42.01 29.54
CA ALA A 43 16.81 -41.58 28.41
C ALA A 43 17.97 -40.66 28.85
N GLU A 44 17.74 -39.75 29.81
CA GLU A 44 18.78 -38.94 30.45
C GLU A 44 19.79 -39.82 31.18
N LYS A 45 19.30 -40.77 32.00
CA LYS A 45 20.16 -41.66 32.78
C LYS A 45 21.10 -42.52 31.92
N ILE A 46 20.62 -43.11 30.83
CA ILE A 46 21.48 -43.89 29.92
C ILE A 46 22.28 -42.96 28.98
N GLY A 47 21.79 -41.75 28.69
CA GLY A 47 22.59 -40.75 27.99
C GLY A 47 23.87 -40.35 28.75
N ASN A 48 23.78 -40.26 30.09
CA ASN A 48 24.90 -39.92 30.96
C ASN A 48 25.84 -41.11 31.26
N ASP A 49 25.35 -42.34 31.20
CA ASP A 49 26.14 -43.57 31.29
C ASP A 49 25.67 -44.58 30.22
N PRO A 50 26.21 -44.51 28.99
CA PRO A 50 25.88 -45.46 27.92
C PRO A 50 26.31 -46.89 28.27
N SER A 51 27.32 -47.03 29.13
CA SER A 51 27.82 -48.32 29.63
C SER A 51 26.95 -48.92 30.73
N PHE A 52 25.86 -48.25 31.12
CA PHE A 52 24.96 -48.67 32.19
C PHE A 52 24.28 -50.01 31.86
N VAL A 53 24.89 -51.12 32.30
CA VAL A 53 24.37 -52.48 32.18
C VAL A 53 23.07 -52.62 32.97
N VAL A 54 21.93 -52.39 32.30
CA VAL A 54 20.61 -52.57 32.90
C VAL A 54 20.33 -54.06 33.08
N LYS A 55 20.68 -54.62 34.24
CA LYS A 55 20.44 -56.04 34.57
C LYS A 55 18.95 -56.41 34.51
N GLN A 56 18.05 -55.50 34.86
CA GLN A 56 16.60 -55.75 34.90
C GLN A 56 15.93 -55.50 33.53
N SER A 57 15.42 -56.55 32.89
CA SER A 57 14.78 -56.51 31.55
C SER A 57 13.74 -55.38 31.40
N ARG A 58 12.83 -55.20 32.37
CA ARG A 58 11.80 -54.14 32.32
C ARG A 58 12.38 -52.72 32.21
N ILE A 59 13.41 -52.41 33.00
CA ILE A 59 14.07 -51.09 32.96
C ILE A 59 14.78 -50.90 31.62
N ARG A 60 15.41 -51.96 31.07
CA ARG A 60 16.11 -51.91 29.78
C ARG A 60 15.14 -51.56 28.64
N CYS A 61 14.03 -52.29 28.55
CA CYS A 61 12.99 -52.06 27.54
C CYS A 61 12.38 -50.65 27.65
N ARG A 62 12.17 -50.16 28.88
CA ARG A 62 11.70 -48.79 29.12
C ARG A 62 12.70 -47.74 28.63
N SER A 63 13.99 -47.92 28.92
CA SER A 63 15.04 -46.98 28.49
C SER A 63 15.10 -46.85 26.97
N TRP A 64 15.04 -47.98 26.25
CA TRP A 64 15.04 -47.98 24.79
C TRP A 64 13.76 -47.39 24.21
N ALA A 65 12.61 -47.62 24.85
CA ALA A 65 11.36 -46.97 24.46
C ALA A 65 11.41 -45.45 24.66
N GLU A 66 12.00 -44.96 25.75
CA GLU A 66 12.20 -43.53 26.00
C GLU A 66 13.19 -42.90 24.99
N CYS A 67 14.29 -43.58 24.62
CA CYS A 67 15.20 -43.10 23.57
C CYS A 67 14.54 -43.07 22.18
N LEU A 68 13.78 -44.12 21.82
CA LEU A 68 12.99 -44.16 20.58
C LEU A 68 11.94 -43.03 20.54
N TYR A 69 11.25 -42.79 21.65
CA TYR A 69 10.31 -41.68 21.79
C TYR A 69 10.97 -40.33 21.56
N VAL A 70 12.17 -40.10 22.10
CA VAL A 70 12.96 -38.89 21.80
C VAL A 70 13.24 -38.77 20.30
N CYS A 71 13.70 -39.83 19.62
CA CYS A 71 13.93 -39.78 18.17
C CYS A 71 12.67 -39.42 17.37
N LYS A 72 11.50 -40.02 17.71
CA LYS A 72 10.22 -39.68 17.06
C LYS A 72 9.84 -38.22 17.28
N THR A 73 9.83 -37.76 18.53
CA THR A 73 9.49 -36.36 18.86
C THR A 73 10.43 -35.33 18.22
N MET A 74 11.70 -35.68 17.92
CA MET A 74 12.58 -34.80 17.14
C MET A 74 12.08 -34.60 15.71
N VAL A 75 11.67 -35.68 15.01
CA VAL A 75 11.05 -35.59 13.67
C VAL A 75 9.76 -34.81 13.73
N ASP A 76 8.84 -35.20 14.62
CA ASP A 76 7.50 -34.60 14.71
C ASP A 76 7.61 -33.10 14.96
N SER A 77 8.47 -32.68 15.90
CA SER A 77 8.70 -31.26 16.19
C SER A 77 9.31 -30.49 15.02
N ALA A 78 10.15 -31.11 14.18
CA ALA A 78 10.69 -30.47 13.00
C ALA A 78 9.60 -30.24 11.94
N VAL A 79 8.76 -31.26 11.71
CA VAL A 79 7.62 -31.20 10.79
C VAL A 79 6.63 -30.10 11.22
N TYR A 80 6.23 -30.06 12.49
CA TYR A 80 5.33 -29.02 13.01
C TYR A 80 5.89 -27.59 12.84
N ILE A 81 7.20 -27.40 13.01
CA ILE A 81 7.85 -26.10 12.81
C ILE A 81 7.93 -25.73 11.33
N GLN A 82 8.25 -26.68 10.45
CA GLN A 82 8.26 -26.46 9.00
C GLN A 82 6.88 -26.05 8.49
N GLU A 83 5.82 -26.68 9.00
CA GLU A 83 4.44 -26.30 8.69
C GLU A 83 4.08 -24.93 9.26
N GLY A 84 4.58 -24.57 10.45
CA GLY A 84 4.44 -23.22 10.97
C GLY A 84 5.10 -22.16 10.09
N ILE A 85 6.27 -22.47 9.51
CA ILE A 85 6.94 -21.62 8.51
C ILE A 85 6.09 -21.51 7.23
N ARG A 86 5.54 -22.63 6.72
CA ARG A 86 4.63 -22.63 5.55
C ARG A 86 3.40 -21.76 5.81
N ALA A 87 2.72 -21.96 6.94
CA ALA A 87 1.54 -21.19 7.33
C ALA A 87 1.83 -19.68 7.46
N LEU A 88 2.95 -19.31 8.09
CA LEU A 88 3.38 -17.93 8.21
C LEU A 88 3.75 -17.31 6.85
N LYS A 89 4.50 -18.01 6.00
CA LYS A 89 4.82 -17.57 4.63
C LYS A 89 3.56 -17.33 3.81
N MET A 90 2.59 -18.24 3.87
CA MET A 90 1.31 -18.08 3.16
C MET A 90 0.42 -17.00 3.78
N ASN A 91 0.58 -16.69 5.06
CA ASN A 91 -0.03 -15.50 5.66
C ASN A 91 0.63 -14.20 5.15
N PHE A 92 1.97 -14.14 5.12
CA PHE A 92 2.71 -13.02 4.54
C PHE A 92 2.28 -12.77 3.09
N MET A 93 2.16 -13.81 2.25
CA MET A 93 1.61 -13.71 0.89
C MET A 93 0.23 -13.02 0.83
N ARG A 94 -0.67 -13.33 1.77
CA ARG A 94 -2.00 -12.69 1.84
C ARG A 94 -1.91 -11.21 2.22
N GLN A 95 -0.99 -10.80 3.09
CA GLN A 95 -0.77 -9.38 3.42
C GLN A 95 -0.05 -8.65 2.29
N PHE A 96 0.95 -9.27 1.66
CA PHE A 96 1.63 -8.75 0.48
C PHE A 96 0.63 -8.44 -0.63
N LYS A 97 -0.30 -9.36 -0.95
CA LYS A 97 -1.38 -9.12 -1.92
C LYS A 97 -2.22 -7.86 -1.60
N LYS A 98 -2.53 -7.61 -0.31
CA LYS A 98 -3.27 -6.41 0.12
C LYS A 98 -2.44 -5.14 -0.04
N MET A 99 -1.18 -5.16 0.41
CA MET A 99 -0.22 -4.07 0.20
C MET A 99 -0.07 -3.73 -1.28
N THR A 100 0.12 -4.74 -2.14
CA THR A 100 0.14 -4.58 -3.60
C THR A 100 -1.16 -3.97 -4.13
N SER A 101 -2.33 -4.35 -3.61
CA SER A 101 -3.62 -3.74 -3.99
C SER A 101 -3.72 -2.27 -3.58
N SER A 102 -3.25 -1.91 -2.37
CA SER A 102 -3.21 -0.51 -1.92
C SER A 102 -2.22 0.31 -2.78
N ARG A 103 -1.05 -0.24 -3.11
CA ARG A 103 -0.10 0.38 -4.05
C ARG A 103 -0.75 0.72 -5.39
N HIS A 104 -1.47 -0.21 -6.01
CA HIS A 104 -2.16 0.05 -7.28
C HIS A 104 -3.24 1.15 -7.16
N LYS A 105 -3.99 1.18 -6.06
CA LYS A 105 -4.94 2.26 -5.76
C LYS A 105 -4.21 3.60 -5.62
N LEU A 106 -3.16 3.67 -4.82
CA LEU A 106 -2.33 4.86 -4.61
C LEU A 106 -1.74 5.39 -5.93
N THR A 107 -1.16 4.52 -6.77
CA THR A 107 -0.65 4.92 -8.09
C THR A 107 -1.77 5.45 -9.00
N GLY A 108 -2.99 4.88 -8.92
CA GLY A 108 -4.16 5.40 -9.62
C GLY A 108 -4.62 6.78 -9.12
N VAL A 109 -4.57 7.01 -7.80
CA VAL A 109 -4.83 8.32 -7.18
C VAL A 109 -3.82 9.35 -7.65
N GLN A 110 -2.52 9.01 -7.59
CA GLN A 110 -1.40 9.87 -7.98
C GLN A 110 -1.52 10.33 -9.45
N ARG A 111 -1.64 9.40 -10.42
CA ARG A 111 -1.80 9.74 -11.84
C ARG A 111 -3.03 10.61 -12.12
N ARG A 112 -4.12 10.36 -11.39
CA ARG A 112 -5.37 11.14 -11.51
C ARG A 112 -5.21 12.55 -10.92
N LEU A 113 -4.42 12.71 -9.86
CA LEU A 113 -4.06 14.01 -9.30
C LEU A 113 -3.17 14.79 -10.29
N GLU A 114 -2.15 14.15 -10.87
CA GLU A 114 -1.28 14.74 -11.91
C GLU A 114 -2.08 15.26 -13.10
N GLY A 115 -3.03 14.45 -13.62
CA GLY A 115 -3.93 14.87 -14.69
C GLY A 115 -4.81 16.07 -14.32
N LYS A 116 -5.36 16.11 -13.09
CA LYS A 116 -6.10 17.27 -12.58
C LYS A 116 -5.22 18.51 -12.40
N HIS A 117 -3.96 18.33 -12.00
CA HIS A 117 -2.97 19.39 -11.82
C HIS A 117 -2.66 20.07 -13.15
N ASN A 118 -2.35 19.27 -14.18
CA ASN A 118 -2.12 19.77 -15.53
C ASN A 118 -3.32 20.58 -16.05
N PHE A 119 -4.54 20.05 -15.89
CA PHE A 119 -5.77 20.77 -16.27
C PHE A 119 -5.96 22.07 -15.48
N PHE A 120 -5.78 22.03 -14.15
CA PHE A 120 -5.91 23.22 -13.30
C PHE A 120 -4.91 24.30 -13.68
N LYS A 121 -3.65 23.93 -13.92
CA LYS A 121 -2.57 24.84 -14.32
C LYS A 121 -2.87 25.52 -15.65
N THR A 122 -3.21 24.77 -16.70
CA THR A 122 -3.60 25.33 -18.00
C THR A 122 -4.82 26.26 -17.88
N SER A 123 -5.86 25.83 -17.16
CA SER A 123 -7.07 26.64 -16.98
C SER A 123 -6.81 27.90 -16.15
N MET A 124 -5.98 27.84 -15.11
CA MET A 124 -5.65 28.98 -14.25
C MET A 124 -4.81 30.01 -15.00
N THR A 125 -3.80 29.58 -15.75
CA THR A 125 -2.99 30.47 -16.59
C THR A 125 -3.86 31.19 -17.62
N PHE A 126 -4.72 30.46 -18.35
CA PHE A 126 -5.67 31.08 -19.30
C PHE A 126 -6.59 32.12 -18.66
N ASP A 127 -7.17 31.82 -17.49
CA ASP A 127 -8.07 32.75 -16.79
C ASP A 127 -7.32 34.01 -16.28
N LEU A 128 -6.06 33.87 -15.87
CA LEU A 128 -5.21 34.99 -15.44
C LEU A 128 -4.74 35.86 -16.62
N ASP A 129 -4.26 35.25 -17.70
CA ASP A 129 -3.83 35.96 -18.91
C ASP A 129 -5.01 36.75 -19.50
N SER A 130 -6.17 36.11 -19.64
CA SER A 130 -7.42 36.75 -20.09
C SER A 130 -7.84 37.92 -19.18
N TYR A 131 -7.69 37.78 -17.85
CA TYR A 131 -7.98 38.86 -16.91
C TYR A 131 -7.03 40.05 -17.10
N LEU A 132 -5.73 39.79 -17.31
CA LEU A 132 -4.72 40.82 -17.52
C LEU A 132 -4.91 41.58 -18.84
N GLU A 133 -5.31 40.89 -19.92
CA GLU A 133 -5.62 41.52 -21.22
C GLU A 133 -6.81 42.49 -21.14
N GLN A 134 -7.85 42.13 -20.37
CA GLN A 134 -9.07 42.96 -20.24
C GLN A 134 -9.03 43.97 -19.08
N LYS A 135 -8.01 43.96 -18.22
CA LYS A 135 -8.02 44.75 -16.96
C LYS A 135 -8.16 46.27 -17.17
N ASP A 136 -7.66 46.80 -18.28
CA ASP A 136 -7.58 48.26 -18.50
C ASP A 136 -8.86 48.85 -19.11
N TRP A 137 -9.78 48.01 -19.59
CA TRP A 137 -11.01 48.42 -20.29
C TRP A 137 -12.26 47.59 -19.91
N GLY A 138 -12.09 46.56 -19.08
CA GLY A 138 -13.13 45.60 -18.68
C GLY A 138 -13.43 45.60 -17.18
N VAL A 139 -13.71 44.42 -16.62
CA VAL A 139 -14.11 44.24 -15.21
C VAL A 139 -12.87 43.97 -14.34
N THR A 140 -12.64 44.82 -13.35
CA THR A 140 -11.52 44.68 -12.41
C THR A 140 -11.99 44.26 -11.01
N SER A 141 -11.20 43.41 -10.36
CA SER A 141 -11.39 43.03 -8.96
C SER A 141 -10.10 42.50 -8.36
N GLU A 142 -9.38 43.37 -7.63
CA GLU A 142 -8.12 42.99 -6.96
C GLU A 142 -8.29 41.82 -5.99
N ARG A 143 -9.42 41.77 -5.27
CA ARG A 143 -9.75 40.65 -4.37
C ARG A 143 -9.86 39.32 -5.12
N MET A 144 -10.42 39.33 -6.32
CA MET A 144 -10.54 38.15 -7.17
C MET A 144 -9.16 37.73 -7.69
N LEU A 145 -8.39 38.67 -8.26
CA LEU A 145 -7.02 38.43 -8.72
C LEU A 145 -6.13 37.84 -7.61
N ASN A 146 -6.15 38.43 -6.42
CA ASN A 146 -5.37 37.96 -5.27
C ASN A 146 -5.78 36.54 -4.83
N ASN A 147 -7.08 36.20 -4.85
CA ASN A 147 -7.54 34.83 -4.61
C ASN A 147 -7.00 33.84 -5.66
N TRP A 148 -6.96 34.25 -6.93
CA TRP A 148 -6.53 33.40 -8.04
C TRP A 148 -5.03 33.17 -8.02
N LEU A 149 -4.22 34.22 -7.82
CA LEU A 149 -2.78 34.12 -7.62
C LEU A 149 -2.42 33.25 -6.41
N ALA A 150 -3.09 33.45 -5.27
CA ALA A 150 -2.89 32.58 -4.10
C ALA A 150 -3.23 31.11 -4.40
N SER A 151 -4.28 30.86 -5.18
CA SER A 151 -4.66 29.50 -5.62
C SER A 151 -3.66 28.92 -6.63
N GLN A 152 -3.10 29.74 -7.52
CA GLN A 152 -2.07 29.34 -8.48
C GLN A 152 -0.77 28.94 -7.76
N THR A 153 -0.35 29.71 -6.75
CA THR A 153 0.81 29.36 -5.91
C THR A 153 0.57 28.09 -5.08
N THR A 154 -0.63 27.93 -4.50
CA THR A 154 -0.97 26.76 -3.66
C THR A 154 -1.07 25.47 -4.47
N PHE A 155 -1.53 25.55 -5.72
CA PHE A 155 -1.75 24.42 -6.61
C PHE A 155 -0.92 24.54 -7.91
N SER A 156 0.31 25.03 -7.80
CA SER A 156 1.27 25.11 -8.91
C SER A 156 1.81 23.72 -9.31
N GLU A 157 2.01 22.88 -8.29
CA GLU A 157 2.56 21.53 -8.34
C GLU A 157 1.96 20.65 -7.21
N ILE A 158 2.23 19.34 -7.24
CA ILE A 158 1.88 18.43 -6.14
C ILE A 158 2.87 18.68 -4.99
N PRO A 159 2.42 18.82 -3.71
CA PRO A 159 3.30 19.05 -2.58
C PRO A 159 4.44 18.03 -2.52
N GLU A 160 5.68 18.50 -2.54
CA GLU A 160 6.84 17.63 -2.76
C GLU A 160 7.00 16.58 -1.63
N ASN A 161 6.56 16.87 -0.41
CA ASN A 161 6.52 15.90 0.67
C ASN A 161 5.61 14.68 0.36
N LEU A 162 4.49 14.89 -0.34
CA LEU A 162 3.60 13.80 -0.76
C LEU A 162 4.20 13.03 -1.94
N ASN A 163 4.89 13.72 -2.85
CA ASN A 163 5.58 13.14 -4.00
C ASN A 163 6.78 12.27 -3.58
N ILE A 164 7.58 12.73 -2.62
CA ILE A 164 8.67 11.96 -1.99
C ILE A 164 8.08 10.73 -1.29
N CYS A 165 7.07 10.90 -0.44
CA CYS A 165 6.43 9.79 0.28
C CYS A 165 5.87 8.73 -0.67
N PHE A 166 5.26 9.14 -1.80
CA PHE A 166 4.80 8.23 -2.84
C PHE A 166 5.94 7.39 -3.43
N LYS A 167 7.06 8.03 -3.81
CA LYS A 167 8.25 7.35 -4.36
C LYS A 167 8.86 6.38 -3.33
N GLU A 168 9.04 6.82 -2.09
CA GLU A 168 9.60 6.00 -1.00
C GLU A 168 8.74 4.77 -0.71
N LEU A 169 7.41 4.91 -0.68
CA LEU A 169 6.50 3.79 -0.46
C LEU A 169 6.49 2.81 -1.64
N CYS A 170 6.58 3.28 -2.87
CA CYS A 170 6.78 2.41 -4.04
C CYS A 170 8.08 1.61 -3.93
N ILE A 171 9.21 2.26 -3.64
CA ILE A 171 10.52 1.60 -3.47
C ILE A 171 10.47 0.56 -2.33
N ARG A 172 9.87 0.90 -1.17
CA ARG A 172 9.72 -0.03 -0.04
C ARG A 172 8.88 -1.26 -0.42
N ALA A 173 7.79 -1.07 -1.15
CA ALA A 173 6.92 -2.17 -1.61
C ALA A 173 7.60 -3.05 -2.66
N GLU A 174 8.42 -2.48 -3.54
CA GLU A 174 9.20 -3.20 -4.55
C GLU A 174 10.33 -4.02 -3.91
N GLY A 175 11.07 -3.43 -2.96
CA GLY A 175 12.08 -4.15 -2.18
C GLY A 175 11.49 -5.35 -1.40
N LEU A 176 10.28 -5.21 -0.85
CA LEU A 176 9.58 -6.31 -0.20
C LEU A 176 9.11 -7.39 -1.18
N GLY A 177 8.81 -7.01 -2.43
CA GLY A 177 8.50 -7.93 -3.52
C GLY A 177 9.73 -8.73 -3.98
N GLN A 178 10.90 -8.09 -4.02
CA GLN A 178 12.17 -8.77 -4.31
C GLN A 178 12.52 -9.79 -3.20
N ALA A 179 12.42 -9.39 -1.93
CA ALA A 179 12.66 -10.30 -0.80
C ALA A 179 11.69 -11.50 -0.75
N LEU A 180 10.45 -11.33 -1.27
CA LEU A 180 9.51 -12.42 -1.45
C LEU A 180 9.97 -13.44 -2.52
N MET A 181 10.60 -12.99 -3.61
CA MET A 181 11.15 -13.89 -4.63
C MET A 181 12.27 -14.74 -4.06
N GLU A 182 13.18 -14.14 -3.30
CA GLU A 182 14.29 -14.86 -2.62
C GLU A 182 13.77 -15.90 -1.60
N LEU A 183 12.66 -15.60 -0.91
CA LEU A 183 11.97 -16.55 -0.03
C LEU A 183 11.32 -17.74 -0.76
N ARG A 184 11.17 -17.71 -2.08
CA ARG A 184 10.63 -18.84 -2.86
C ARG A 184 11.58 -20.02 -2.88
N ASP A 185 12.89 -19.76 -2.93
CA ASP A 185 13.91 -20.71 -3.36
C ASP A 185 14.74 -21.30 -2.20
N TYR A 186 14.08 -21.63 -1.07
CA TYR A 186 14.76 -22.17 0.11
C TYR A 186 14.55 -23.68 0.31
N PRO A 187 15.45 -24.55 -0.18
CA PRO A 187 15.33 -26.01 -0.07
C PRO A 187 15.86 -26.60 1.25
N LEU A 188 16.61 -25.83 2.05
CA LEU A 188 17.45 -26.36 3.15
C LEU A 188 16.70 -27.18 4.22
N HIS A 189 15.41 -26.89 4.42
CA HIS A 189 14.61 -27.48 5.50
C HIS A 189 14.16 -28.91 5.26
N THR A 190 14.05 -29.35 4.01
CA THR A 190 13.63 -30.73 3.70
C THR A 190 14.72 -31.72 4.11
N GLN A 191 15.98 -31.43 3.77
CA GLN A 191 17.12 -32.30 4.05
C GLN A 191 17.29 -32.62 5.55
N HIS A 192 17.09 -31.64 6.44
CA HIS A 192 17.17 -31.89 7.89
C HIS A 192 16.05 -32.80 8.39
N ILE A 193 14.85 -32.71 7.82
CA ILE A 193 13.72 -33.58 8.18
C ILE A 193 13.96 -35.00 7.64
N ASP A 194 14.49 -35.15 6.43
CA ASP A 194 14.87 -36.45 5.85
C ASP A 194 15.99 -37.13 6.67
N ASN A 195 16.97 -36.36 7.15
CA ASN A 195 18.02 -36.82 8.06
C ASN A 195 17.41 -37.30 9.40
N LEU A 196 16.47 -36.54 9.97
CA LEU A 196 15.79 -36.89 11.22
C LEU A 196 14.93 -38.15 11.05
N ASP A 197 14.20 -38.30 9.95
CA ASP A 197 13.40 -39.50 9.70
C ASP A 197 14.28 -40.74 9.46
N THR A 198 15.43 -40.58 8.81
CA THR A 198 16.44 -41.63 8.68
C THR A 198 16.93 -42.11 10.05
N LEU A 199 17.20 -41.19 10.98
CA LEU A 199 17.60 -41.50 12.36
C LEU A 199 16.45 -42.14 13.16
N LYS A 200 15.20 -41.70 12.96
CA LYS A 200 14.00 -42.35 13.51
C LYS A 200 13.90 -43.80 13.05
N ILE A 201 14.00 -44.06 11.75
CA ILE A 201 13.95 -45.40 11.16
C ILE A 201 15.10 -46.29 11.70
N GLN A 202 16.31 -45.73 11.91
CA GLN A 202 17.38 -46.44 12.60
C GLN A 202 16.97 -46.82 14.03
N SER A 203 16.47 -45.88 14.84
CA SER A 203 16.04 -46.16 16.21
C SER A 203 14.89 -47.18 16.29
N GLU A 204 13.96 -47.18 15.34
CA GLU A 204 12.89 -48.18 15.24
C GLU A 204 13.42 -49.58 14.95
N LYS A 205 14.39 -49.71 14.02
CA LYS A 205 15.05 -50.99 13.72
C LYS A 205 15.81 -51.54 14.93
N LEU A 206 16.50 -50.68 15.69
CA LEU A 206 17.19 -51.07 16.92
C LEU A 206 16.21 -51.56 17.98
N TYR A 207 15.13 -50.81 18.24
CA TYR A 207 14.10 -51.22 19.20
C TYR A 207 13.39 -52.52 18.80
N GLN A 208 13.15 -52.73 17.50
CA GLN A 208 12.60 -54.00 16.99
C GLN A 208 13.56 -55.18 17.21
N ARG A 209 14.88 -54.99 16.98
CA ARG A 209 15.91 -56.00 17.25
C ARG A 209 15.88 -56.42 18.73
N LEU A 210 15.88 -55.46 19.66
CA LEU A 210 15.72 -55.73 21.10
C LEU A 210 14.44 -56.52 21.42
N ARG A 211 13.29 -56.13 20.84
CA ARG A 211 12.01 -56.83 21.05
C ARG A 211 12.04 -58.28 20.53
N GLN A 212 12.82 -58.59 19.49
CA GLN A 212 13.00 -59.94 18.97
C GLN A 212 13.93 -60.76 19.89
N GLU A 213 15.07 -60.22 20.29
CA GLU A 213 16.01 -60.86 21.22
C GLU A 213 15.35 -61.20 22.58
N MET A 214 14.50 -60.32 23.10
CA MET A 214 13.74 -60.55 24.32
C MET A 214 12.73 -61.70 24.22
N LYS A 215 12.22 -62.01 23.02
CA LYS A 215 11.33 -63.18 22.78
C LYS A 215 12.09 -64.50 22.69
N GLY A 216 13.37 -64.47 22.30
CA GLY A 216 14.21 -65.67 22.12
C GLY A 216 14.75 -66.29 23.41
N GLY A 217 14.57 -65.64 24.56
CA GLY A 217 15.01 -66.12 25.88
C GLY A 217 16.23 -65.38 26.43
N GLN A 218 15.99 -64.48 27.40
CA GLN A 218 16.98 -63.80 28.26
C GLN A 218 18.30 -63.39 27.58
N PRO A 219 18.34 -62.26 26.85
CA PRO A 219 19.59 -61.73 26.32
C PRO A 219 20.51 -61.27 27.47
N LYS A 220 21.64 -61.98 27.61
CA LYS A 220 22.71 -61.62 28.54
C LYS A 220 23.43 -60.37 28.01
N ASN A 221 23.07 -59.23 28.59
CA ASN A 221 23.80 -57.96 28.48
C ASN A 221 23.74 -57.27 27.10
N VAL A 222 22.55 -56.81 26.68
CA VAL A 222 22.39 -55.93 25.51
C VAL A 222 22.91 -54.52 25.81
N ASP A 223 23.87 -54.06 25.01
CA ASP A 223 24.45 -52.72 25.01
C ASP A 223 23.46 -51.67 24.45
N CYS A 224 23.33 -50.54 25.13
CA CYS A 224 22.41 -49.46 24.75
C CYS A 224 23.07 -48.38 23.87
N SER A 225 24.40 -48.42 23.70
CA SER A 225 25.21 -47.35 23.10
C SER A 225 24.77 -46.96 21.68
N GLU A 226 24.43 -47.93 20.82
CA GLU A 226 24.00 -47.67 19.43
C GLU A 226 22.72 -46.80 19.39
N LEU A 227 21.73 -47.09 20.26
CA LEU A 227 20.48 -46.31 20.31
C LEU A 227 20.67 -44.94 20.97
N VAL A 228 21.56 -44.85 21.96
CA VAL A 228 21.92 -43.59 22.63
C VAL A 228 22.63 -42.65 21.64
N GLU A 229 23.52 -43.17 20.80
CA GLU A 229 24.16 -42.40 19.72
C GLU A 229 23.11 -41.85 18.75
N VAL A 230 22.19 -42.69 18.26
CA VAL A 230 21.10 -42.27 17.36
C VAL A 230 20.21 -41.20 18.01
N MET A 231 19.93 -41.30 19.32
CA MET A 231 19.19 -40.29 20.07
C MET A 231 19.93 -38.94 20.11
N PHE A 232 21.21 -38.93 20.48
CA PHE A 232 21.99 -37.69 20.52
C PHE A 232 22.20 -37.07 19.14
N ARG A 233 22.38 -37.90 18.09
CA ARG A 233 22.43 -37.44 16.70
C ARG A 233 21.10 -36.82 16.26
N SER A 234 19.97 -37.40 16.64
CA SER A 234 18.64 -36.83 16.37
C SER A 234 18.44 -35.48 17.05
N ARG A 235 18.85 -35.34 18.31
CA ARG A 235 18.80 -34.05 19.03
C ARG A 235 19.68 -32.99 18.36
N LYS A 236 20.94 -33.32 18.05
CA LYS A 236 21.90 -32.41 17.40
C LYS A 236 21.44 -31.96 16.01
N GLU A 237 20.84 -32.86 15.22
CA GLU A 237 20.32 -32.51 13.90
C GLU A 237 19.08 -31.62 14.01
N ARG A 238 18.21 -31.87 15.01
CA ARG A 238 17.05 -31.05 15.31
C ARG A 238 17.43 -29.66 15.83
N GLU A 239 18.52 -29.52 16.59
CA GLU A 239 19.06 -28.22 17.03
C GLU A 239 19.48 -27.35 15.85
N LYS A 240 20.30 -27.88 14.92
CA LYS A 240 20.68 -27.19 13.68
C LYS A 240 19.47 -26.73 12.85
N PHE A 241 18.49 -27.61 12.67
CA PHE A 241 17.23 -27.27 12.01
C PHE A 241 16.51 -26.11 12.73
N GLY A 242 16.50 -26.14 14.07
CA GLY A 242 15.92 -25.10 14.91
C GLY A 242 16.56 -23.73 14.71
N GLU A 243 17.88 -23.66 14.59
CA GLU A 243 18.61 -22.40 14.35
C GLU A 243 18.18 -21.74 13.03
N GLY A 244 18.19 -22.51 11.93
CA GLY A 244 17.75 -22.02 10.62
C GLY A 244 16.24 -21.70 10.56
N ALA A 245 15.41 -22.52 11.22
CA ALA A 245 13.97 -22.29 11.32
C ALA A 245 13.63 -21.00 12.09
N ALA A 246 14.34 -20.71 13.19
CA ALA A 246 14.13 -19.48 13.98
C ALA A 246 14.45 -18.22 13.16
N GLN A 247 15.59 -18.20 12.45
CA GLN A 247 16.00 -17.08 11.59
C GLN A 247 14.98 -16.80 10.48
N GLN A 248 14.39 -17.85 9.90
CA GLN A 248 13.34 -17.69 8.89
C GLN A 248 12.03 -17.17 9.47
N LEU A 249 11.58 -17.70 10.60
CA LEU A 249 10.38 -17.20 11.26
C LEU A 249 10.54 -15.71 11.62
N GLU A 250 11.70 -15.30 12.13
CA GLU A 250 12.00 -13.90 12.43
C GLU A 250 11.93 -13.02 11.16
N THR A 251 12.55 -13.47 10.07
CA THR A 251 12.54 -12.76 8.77
C THR A 251 11.13 -12.62 8.20
N LEU A 252 10.35 -13.71 8.21
CA LEU A 252 8.95 -13.71 7.75
C LEU A 252 8.03 -12.82 8.62
N LEU A 253 8.26 -12.77 9.93
CA LEU A 253 7.51 -11.90 10.84
C LEU A 253 7.82 -10.42 10.57
N LYS A 254 9.10 -10.07 10.32
CA LYS A 254 9.51 -8.72 9.91
C LYS A 254 8.83 -8.32 8.59
N TYR A 255 8.96 -9.13 7.55
CA TYR A 255 8.34 -8.84 6.24
C TYR A 255 6.81 -8.74 6.30
N ARG A 256 6.14 -9.54 7.15
CA ARG A 256 4.70 -9.39 7.39
C ARG A 256 4.37 -8.05 8.08
N ALA A 257 5.15 -7.64 9.08
CA ALA A 257 4.96 -6.37 9.77
C ALA A 257 5.20 -5.19 8.82
N ASP A 258 6.25 -5.24 8.00
CA ASP A 258 6.55 -4.24 6.98
C ASP A 258 5.45 -4.16 5.92
N ALA A 259 4.92 -5.29 5.43
CA ALA A 259 3.80 -5.30 4.49
C ALA A 259 2.55 -4.58 5.05
N ILE A 260 2.22 -4.83 6.33
CA ILE A 260 1.09 -4.20 7.00
C ILE A 260 1.34 -2.69 7.16
N LYS A 261 2.53 -2.30 7.60
CA LYS A 261 2.89 -0.88 7.77
C LYS A 261 2.88 -0.13 6.44
N ILE A 262 3.51 -0.68 5.40
CA ILE A 262 3.52 -0.07 4.05
C ILE A 262 2.09 0.05 3.52
N GLN A 263 1.22 -0.94 3.74
CA GLN A 263 -0.19 -0.85 3.34
C GLN A 263 -0.89 0.33 4.04
N GLN A 264 -0.70 0.49 5.36
CA GLN A 264 -1.26 1.60 6.12
C GLN A 264 -0.73 2.96 5.62
N ASP A 265 0.59 3.08 5.50
CA ASP A 265 1.26 4.28 4.98
C ASP A 265 0.71 4.67 3.57
N MET A 266 0.42 3.68 2.70
CA MET A 266 -0.14 3.88 1.35
C MET A 266 -1.63 4.27 1.35
N ASP A 267 -2.44 3.68 2.25
CA ASP A 267 -3.85 4.03 2.38
C ASP A 267 -4.01 5.46 2.94
N ASP A 268 -3.19 5.85 3.91
CA ASP A 268 -3.14 7.21 4.48
C ASP A 268 -2.64 8.26 3.47
N LEU A 269 -1.59 7.95 2.70
CA LEU A 269 -1.12 8.84 1.62
C LEU A 269 -2.17 9.00 0.52
N SER A 270 -2.90 7.92 0.19
CA SER A 270 -4.01 7.99 -0.77
C SER A 270 -5.07 9.00 -0.32
N GLN A 271 -5.42 9.01 0.97
CA GLN A 271 -6.39 9.96 1.52
C GLN A 271 -5.86 11.41 1.48
N GLN A 272 -4.58 11.63 1.76
CA GLN A 272 -3.95 12.96 1.67
C GLN A 272 -3.95 13.50 0.23
N LEU A 273 -3.60 12.68 -0.75
CA LEU A 273 -3.62 13.05 -2.17
C LEU A 273 -5.05 13.32 -2.68
N GLU A 274 -6.05 12.53 -2.23
CA GLU A 274 -7.47 12.79 -2.57
C GLU A 274 -8.01 14.07 -1.91
N SER A 275 -7.58 14.38 -0.68
CA SER A 275 -7.90 15.64 0.01
C SER A 275 -7.32 16.86 -0.73
N HIS A 276 -6.04 16.79 -1.12
CA HIS A 276 -5.40 17.82 -1.95
C HIS A 276 -6.13 18.01 -3.29
N ALA A 277 -6.49 16.90 -3.94
CA ALA A 277 -7.29 16.94 -5.17
C ALA A 277 -8.65 17.60 -4.96
N ALA A 278 -9.32 17.37 -3.82
CA ALA A 278 -10.60 17.98 -3.50
C ALA A 278 -10.49 19.49 -3.25
N ALA A 279 -9.46 19.93 -2.52
CA ALA A 279 -9.17 21.35 -2.29
C ALA A 279 -8.91 22.12 -3.60
N MET A 280 -8.09 21.54 -4.50
CA MET A 280 -7.82 22.11 -5.82
C MET A 280 -9.10 22.21 -6.68
N MET A 281 -9.94 21.17 -6.69
CA MET A 281 -11.22 21.21 -7.41
C MET A 281 -12.21 22.23 -6.81
N ALA A 282 -12.19 22.44 -5.50
CA ALA A 282 -12.98 23.49 -4.85
C ALA A 282 -12.50 24.90 -5.26
N ALA A 283 -11.18 25.12 -5.34
CA ALA A 283 -10.60 26.36 -5.85
C ALA A 283 -10.98 26.61 -7.33
N GLN A 284 -10.91 25.59 -8.19
CA GLN A 284 -11.37 25.66 -9.58
C GLN A 284 -12.84 26.06 -9.68
N LYS A 285 -13.73 25.41 -8.91
CA LYS A 285 -15.16 25.71 -8.90
C LYS A 285 -15.46 27.13 -8.40
N LYS A 286 -14.74 27.57 -7.35
CA LYS A 286 -14.84 28.95 -6.83
C LYS A 286 -14.45 29.96 -7.90
N ARG A 287 -13.30 29.77 -8.58
CA ARG A 287 -12.82 30.64 -9.67
C ARG A 287 -13.85 30.78 -10.79
N GLN A 288 -14.38 29.66 -11.27
CA GLN A 288 -15.42 29.67 -12.31
C GLN A 288 -16.69 30.41 -11.85
N SER A 289 -17.09 30.26 -10.58
CA SER A 289 -18.22 31.02 -10.01
C SER A 289 -17.96 32.52 -9.94
N GLU A 290 -16.74 32.93 -9.59
CA GLU A 290 -16.33 34.35 -9.54
C GLU A 290 -16.37 34.98 -10.96
N ILE A 291 -15.96 34.24 -12.00
CA ILE A 291 -16.10 34.67 -13.41
C ILE A 291 -17.57 34.87 -13.79
N TRP A 292 -18.44 33.90 -13.52
CA TRP A 292 -19.88 34.01 -13.83
C TRP A 292 -20.57 35.15 -13.06
N MET A 293 -20.18 35.39 -11.82
CA MET A 293 -20.66 36.54 -11.03
C MET A 293 -20.21 37.86 -11.64
N SER A 294 -18.94 37.95 -12.07
CA SER A 294 -18.38 39.15 -12.70
C SER A 294 -19.10 39.51 -14.01
N LEU A 295 -19.42 38.50 -14.83
CA LEU A 295 -20.24 38.67 -16.03
C LEU A 295 -21.63 39.20 -15.70
N ARG A 296 -22.32 38.62 -14.69
CA ARG A 296 -23.64 39.09 -14.25
C ARG A 296 -23.61 40.56 -13.81
N TYR A 297 -22.69 40.93 -12.91
CA TYR A 297 -22.56 42.31 -12.46
C TYR A 297 -22.26 43.29 -13.61
N SER A 298 -21.43 42.89 -14.56
CA SER A 298 -21.14 43.70 -15.76
C SER A 298 -22.39 43.93 -16.61
N THR A 299 -23.16 42.86 -16.92
CA THR A 299 -24.39 42.98 -17.71
C THR A 299 -25.49 43.80 -17.01
N GLU A 300 -25.65 43.65 -15.70
CA GLU A 300 -26.60 44.46 -14.91
C GLU A 300 -26.19 45.93 -14.87
N ASN A 301 -24.90 46.23 -14.69
CA ASN A 301 -24.40 47.60 -14.67
C ASN A 301 -24.50 48.26 -16.05
N TYR A 302 -24.21 47.54 -17.13
CA TYR A 302 -24.43 48.00 -18.50
C TYR A 302 -25.91 48.35 -18.76
N ALA A 303 -26.84 47.49 -18.31
CA ALA A 303 -28.28 47.74 -18.42
C ALA A 303 -28.72 49.00 -17.65
N LYS A 304 -28.25 49.17 -16.40
CA LYS A 304 -28.49 50.37 -15.57
C LYS A 304 -27.94 51.64 -16.25
N GLN A 305 -26.70 51.59 -16.76
CA GLN A 305 -26.05 52.72 -17.43
C GLN A 305 -26.79 53.11 -18.71
N LYS A 306 -27.22 52.13 -19.51
CA LYS A 306 -28.01 52.36 -20.73
C LYS A 306 -29.35 53.04 -20.40
N ALA A 307 -30.06 52.58 -19.37
CA ALA A 307 -31.32 53.18 -18.94
C ALA A 307 -31.13 54.62 -18.41
N LEU A 308 -30.06 54.88 -17.65
CA LEU A 308 -29.72 56.23 -17.18
C LEU A 308 -29.39 57.17 -18.36
N ASN A 309 -28.56 56.73 -19.30
CA ASN A 309 -28.21 57.50 -20.49
C ASN A 309 -29.46 57.85 -21.32
N GLN A 310 -30.38 56.91 -21.50
CA GLN A 310 -31.65 57.13 -22.20
C GLN A 310 -32.50 58.19 -21.47
N ARG A 311 -32.66 58.09 -20.15
CA ARG A 311 -33.36 59.07 -19.33
C ARG A 311 -32.74 60.47 -19.42
N ASN A 312 -31.42 60.57 -19.48
CA ASN A 312 -30.69 61.85 -19.64
C ASN A 312 -30.87 62.47 -21.05
N VAL A 313 -31.13 61.66 -22.08
CA VAL A 313 -31.52 62.16 -23.41
C VAL A 313 -32.97 62.67 -23.39
N GLU A 314 -33.89 61.90 -22.79
CA GLU A 314 -35.30 62.30 -22.66
C GLU A 314 -35.48 63.59 -21.84
N MET A 315 -34.67 63.82 -20.80
CA MET A 315 -34.67 65.06 -20.03
C MET A 315 -34.20 66.26 -20.88
N ARG A 316 -33.06 66.14 -21.57
CA ARG A 316 -32.56 67.23 -22.45
C ARG A 316 -33.54 67.57 -23.57
N GLN A 317 -34.18 66.57 -24.19
CA GLN A 317 -35.22 66.81 -25.20
C GLN A 317 -36.46 67.52 -24.63
N LYS A 318 -36.78 67.36 -23.34
CA LYS A 318 -37.85 68.12 -22.67
C LYS A 318 -37.41 69.56 -22.38
N GLU A 319 -36.17 69.76 -21.95
CA GLU A 319 -35.59 71.09 -21.71
C GLU A 319 -35.50 71.90 -23.01
N GLU A 320 -35.05 71.30 -24.12
CA GLU A 320 -35.00 71.93 -25.45
C GLU A 320 -36.40 72.32 -25.95
N ARG A 321 -37.42 71.46 -25.74
CA ARG A 321 -38.82 71.80 -26.10
C ARG A 321 -39.37 72.92 -25.23
N ALA A 322 -39.10 72.91 -23.93
CA ALA A 322 -39.53 73.98 -23.03
C ALA A 322 -38.85 75.32 -23.33
N ALA A 323 -37.59 75.30 -23.80
CA ALA A 323 -36.89 76.49 -24.26
C ALA A 323 -37.46 77.02 -25.59
N ALA A 324 -37.86 76.14 -26.51
CA ALA A 324 -38.49 76.52 -27.77
C ALA A 324 -39.85 77.23 -27.58
N ASP A 325 -40.66 76.80 -26.61
CA ASP A 325 -41.95 77.44 -26.28
C ASP A 325 -41.82 78.85 -25.67
N ILE A 326 -40.61 79.28 -25.27
CA ILE A 326 -40.35 80.61 -24.69
C ILE A 326 -39.78 81.60 -25.75
N GLY A 327 -39.34 81.10 -26.91
CA GLY A 327 -38.63 81.86 -27.94
C GLY A 327 -39.51 82.51 -29.02
N GLY A 328 -40.26 83.56 -28.68
CA GLY A 328 -40.93 84.43 -29.66
C GLY A 328 -39.96 85.37 -30.42
N PRO A 329 -40.30 85.85 -31.63
CA PRO A 329 -39.37 86.59 -32.48
C PRO A 329 -39.16 88.04 -32.01
N ASN A 330 -37.91 88.43 -31.78
CA ASN A 330 -37.52 89.84 -31.62
C ASN A 330 -36.54 90.26 -32.73
N THR A 331 -37.00 91.18 -33.58
CA THR A 331 -36.15 91.97 -34.46
C THR A 331 -35.34 92.98 -33.65
N LEU A 332 -34.03 93.13 -33.92
CA LEU A 332 -33.35 94.42 -34.10
C LEU A 332 -31.85 94.26 -34.42
N THR A 333 -31.46 94.84 -35.57
CA THR A 333 -30.15 95.46 -35.91
C THR A 333 -28.83 94.86 -35.41
N THR A 334 -27.93 94.61 -36.37
CA THR A 334 -26.47 94.58 -36.19
C THR A 334 -25.94 95.94 -35.70
N PRO A 335 -24.70 95.95 -35.15
CA PRO A 335 -23.66 96.63 -35.92
C PRO A 335 -22.36 95.82 -36.04
N SER A 336 -21.76 95.91 -37.23
CA SER A 336 -20.44 95.33 -37.55
C SER A 336 -19.31 96.22 -37.05
N TYR A 337 -18.25 95.66 -36.44
CA TYR A 337 -16.87 96.18 -36.52
C TYR A 337 -15.85 95.09 -36.12
N LEU A 338 -14.97 94.71 -37.06
CA LEU A 338 -13.58 94.22 -36.88
C LEU A 338 -13.36 92.88 -36.09
N THR A 339 -12.45 91.97 -36.44
CA THR A 339 -11.48 91.90 -37.55
C THR A 339 -10.98 90.45 -37.72
N ALA A 340 -10.63 90.09 -38.97
CA ALA A 340 -9.52 89.21 -39.38
C ALA A 340 -9.70 87.67 -39.20
N VAL A 341 -9.72 86.85 -40.28
CA VAL A 341 -8.54 86.29 -41.02
C VAL A 341 -7.77 85.28 -40.13
N ASP A 342 -7.53 83.98 -40.43
CA ASP A 342 -7.86 83.06 -41.54
C ASP A 342 -7.54 81.59 -41.06
N MET A 343 -7.66 80.45 -41.77
CA MET A 343 -8.00 80.10 -43.18
C MET A 343 -8.57 78.64 -43.28
N ILE A 344 -9.24 78.33 -44.40
CA ILE A 344 -9.25 77.09 -45.24
C ILE A 344 -8.31 75.93 -44.75
N THR A 345 -8.70 74.66 -44.53
CA THR A 345 -9.27 73.66 -45.48
C THR A 345 -10.09 72.52 -44.83
N SER A 346 -11.07 72.03 -45.58
CA SER A 346 -11.70 70.68 -45.46
C SER A 346 -11.14 69.76 -46.59
N PRO A 347 -11.67 68.55 -46.85
CA PRO A 347 -11.96 67.37 -46.00
C PRO A 347 -11.34 66.07 -46.59
N THR A 348 -11.48 64.92 -45.91
CA THR A 348 -11.61 63.61 -46.60
C THR A 348 -12.58 62.67 -45.87
N THR A 349 -13.18 61.74 -46.62
CA THR A 349 -14.42 61.02 -46.35
C THR A 349 -14.26 59.52 -46.05
N LEU A 350 -15.38 58.92 -45.59
CA LEU A 350 -15.83 57.52 -45.80
C LEU A 350 -15.17 56.37 -45.03
N GLY A 351 -16.03 55.44 -44.57
CA GLY A 351 -15.63 54.13 -44.04
C GLY A 351 -16.69 53.49 -43.12
N GLY A 352 -17.69 52.80 -43.69
CA GLY A 352 -18.60 51.94 -42.91
C GLY A 352 -17.93 50.62 -42.49
N PRO A 353 -18.52 49.86 -41.53
CA PRO A 353 -17.88 48.68 -40.96
C PRO A 353 -18.10 47.41 -41.81
N PRO A 354 -17.10 46.51 -41.91
CA PRO A 354 -17.32 45.12 -42.31
C PRO A 354 -17.38 44.17 -41.10
N THR A 355 -18.50 43.48 -41.02
CA THR A 355 -18.75 42.11 -40.52
C THR A 355 -17.60 41.28 -39.94
N LEU A 356 -17.89 40.71 -38.77
CA LEU A 356 -17.56 39.34 -38.31
C LEU A 356 -16.94 38.41 -39.36
N THR A 357 -15.74 37.89 -39.04
CA THR A 357 -15.21 36.63 -39.58
C THR A 357 -14.73 35.73 -38.46
N THR A 358 -15.24 34.50 -38.43
CA THR A 358 -14.71 33.40 -37.61
C THR A 358 -13.46 32.81 -38.27
N PRO A 359 -12.36 32.55 -37.53
CA PRO A 359 -11.34 31.63 -37.97
C PRO A 359 -11.58 30.24 -37.37
N SER A 360 -12.16 29.35 -38.16
CA SER A 360 -11.99 27.91 -37.96
C SER A 360 -10.66 27.50 -38.60
N SER A 361 -9.60 27.32 -37.80
CA SER A 361 -8.38 26.65 -38.24
C SER A 361 -7.98 25.55 -37.26
N LEU A 362 -8.41 24.33 -37.56
CA LEU A 362 -7.90 23.11 -36.96
C LEU A 362 -6.45 22.90 -37.38
N GLY A 363 -5.52 23.50 -36.62
CA GLY A 363 -4.09 23.20 -36.70
C GLY A 363 -3.81 21.82 -36.10
N ALA A 364 -3.91 20.78 -36.93
CA ALA A 364 -3.51 19.43 -36.54
C ALA A 364 -2.01 19.41 -36.17
N SER A 365 -1.71 19.15 -34.89
CA SER A 365 -0.36 18.83 -34.42
C SER A 365 -0.25 17.34 -34.15
N ALA A 366 0.77 16.71 -34.76
CA ALA A 366 1.01 15.28 -34.72
C ALA A 366 1.28 14.76 -33.30
N PRO A 367 1.02 13.47 -33.01
CA PRO A 367 1.26 12.89 -31.70
C PRO A 367 2.76 12.84 -31.39
N MET A 368 3.18 13.48 -30.30
CA MET A 368 4.46 13.20 -29.65
C MET A 368 4.38 11.87 -28.90
N THR A 369 4.41 10.76 -29.64
CA THR A 369 4.86 9.48 -29.10
C THR A 369 6.33 9.60 -28.75
N ARG A 370 6.63 9.86 -27.46
CA ARG A 370 7.92 9.49 -26.87
C ARG A 370 7.70 8.28 -25.99
N ASP A 371 8.45 7.23 -26.30
CA ASP A 371 8.33 5.93 -25.67
C ASP A 371 8.65 5.97 -24.17
N PHE A 372 7.69 5.51 -23.36
CA PHE A 372 7.90 5.13 -21.96
C PHE A 372 7.10 3.85 -21.61
N THR A 373 6.86 3.00 -22.60
CA THR A 373 6.08 1.75 -22.52
C THR A 373 6.94 0.49 -22.38
N SER A 374 8.28 0.60 -22.44
CA SER A 374 9.22 -0.52 -22.46
C SER A 374 9.45 -1.25 -21.13
N LEU A 375 8.66 -0.98 -20.08
CA LEU A 375 8.76 -1.62 -18.76
C LEU A 375 7.47 -2.31 -18.28
N SER A 376 6.47 -2.50 -19.16
CA SER A 376 5.10 -2.83 -18.73
C SER A 376 4.41 -4.04 -19.39
N ALA A 377 5.05 -4.76 -20.32
CA ALA A 377 4.41 -5.88 -21.02
C ALA A 377 4.76 -7.25 -20.43
N GLU A 378 6.04 -7.64 -20.44
CA GLU A 378 6.46 -9.01 -20.09
C GLU A 378 6.25 -9.36 -18.61
N SER A 379 6.38 -8.38 -17.70
CA SER A 379 6.19 -8.61 -16.26
C SER A 379 4.72 -8.79 -15.85
N MET A 380 3.76 -8.29 -16.64
CA MET A 380 2.33 -8.46 -16.34
C MET A 380 1.76 -9.82 -16.78
N HIS A 381 2.35 -10.45 -17.80
CA HIS A 381 1.81 -11.69 -18.36
C HIS A 381 1.96 -12.89 -17.41
N THR A 382 2.98 -12.89 -16.55
CA THR A 382 3.25 -13.92 -15.53
C THR A 382 2.34 -13.83 -14.30
N ILE A 383 1.60 -12.73 -14.13
CA ILE A 383 0.74 -12.52 -12.95
C ILE A 383 -0.67 -13.13 -13.18
N HIS A 384 -1.09 -13.29 -14.43
CA HIS A 384 -2.48 -13.64 -14.78
C HIS A 384 -2.87 -15.11 -14.50
N GLU A 385 -1.92 -16.00 -14.20
CA GLU A 385 -2.17 -17.38 -13.74
C GLU A 385 -2.56 -17.48 -12.24
N SER A 386 -2.40 -16.39 -11.48
CA SER A 386 -2.52 -16.39 -10.01
C SER A 386 -3.95 -16.61 -9.46
N ALA A 387 -4.96 -16.74 -10.32
CA ALA A 387 -6.36 -16.91 -9.93
C ALA A 387 -6.74 -18.38 -9.64
N SER A 388 -6.24 -19.35 -10.43
CA SER A 388 -6.51 -20.78 -10.20
C SER A 388 -5.94 -21.22 -8.84
N VAL A 389 -4.68 -20.87 -8.60
CA VAL A 389 -3.95 -21.16 -7.35
C VAL A 389 -4.67 -20.64 -6.11
N GLN A 390 -5.51 -19.60 -6.21
CA GLN A 390 -6.27 -19.09 -5.04
C GLN A 390 -7.44 -19.97 -4.62
N HIS A 391 -8.08 -20.70 -5.56
CA HIS A 391 -9.13 -21.64 -5.22
C HIS A 391 -8.53 -22.94 -4.65
N ASP A 392 -7.54 -23.48 -5.37
CA ASP A 392 -6.80 -24.69 -5.00
C ASP A 392 -6.12 -24.53 -3.62
N PHE A 393 -5.59 -23.34 -3.32
CA PHE A 393 -4.91 -23.08 -2.04
C PHE A 393 -5.88 -22.86 -0.86
N SER A 394 -7.14 -22.45 -1.07
CA SER A 394 -8.12 -22.42 0.03
C SER A 394 -8.46 -23.85 0.45
N LEU A 395 -8.77 -24.70 -0.53
CA LEU A 395 -9.01 -26.13 -0.33
C LEU A 395 -7.81 -26.81 0.34
N ALA A 396 -6.58 -26.53 -0.11
CA ALA A 396 -5.37 -27.09 0.51
C ALA A 396 -5.16 -26.65 1.96
N VAL A 397 -5.50 -25.41 2.34
CA VAL A 397 -5.40 -24.93 3.73
C VAL A 397 -6.47 -25.54 4.62
N ASP A 398 -7.71 -25.63 4.13
CA ASP A 398 -8.82 -26.22 4.89
C ASP A 398 -8.60 -27.73 5.09
N GLN A 399 -8.10 -28.42 4.06
CA GLN A 399 -7.71 -29.83 4.14
C GLN A 399 -6.47 -30.04 5.04
N TYR A 400 -5.46 -29.17 4.98
CA TYR A 400 -4.30 -29.22 5.88
C TYR A 400 -4.71 -29.04 7.35
N ASN A 401 -5.60 -28.10 7.65
CA ASN A 401 -6.13 -27.89 9.01
C ASN A 401 -6.91 -29.12 9.51
N TYR A 402 -7.69 -29.76 8.61
CA TYR A 402 -8.43 -30.98 8.91
C TYR A 402 -7.50 -32.19 9.18
N GLU A 403 -6.51 -32.42 8.31
CA GLU A 403 -5.53 -33.50 8.49
C GLU A 403 -4.66 -33.30 9.74
N SER A 404 -4.27 -32.07 10.05
CA SER A 404 -3.52 -31.74 11.26
C SER A 404 -4.31 -32.03 12.54
N ALA A 405 -5.61 -31.74 12.54
CA ALA A 405 -6.51 -32.07 13.64
C ALA A 405 -6.73 -33.59 13.78
N SER A 406 -6.76 -34.33 12.65
CA SER A 406 -6.85 -35.79 12.65
C SER A 406 -5.61 -36.45 13.28
N ARG A 407 -4.41 -36.06 12.83
CA ARG A 407 -3.13 -36.62 13.34
C ARG A 407 -2.91 -36.34 14.83
N LEU A 408 -3.48 -35.25 15.36
CA LEU A 408 -3.46 -34.94 16.80
C LEU A 408 -4.36 -35.88 17.63
N ASN A 409 -5.41 -36.46 17.03
CA ASN A 409 -6.22 -37.50 17.68
C ASN A 409 -5.55 -38.87 17.58
N ASP A 410 -4.84 -39.18 16.48
CA ASP A 410 -4.03 -40.41 16.38
C ASP A 410 -2.89 -40.43 17.43
N LEU A 411 -2.35 -39.27 17.81
CA LEU A 411 -1.39 -39.13 18.92
C LEU A 411 -1.98 -39.49 20.29
N LYS A 412 -3.25 -39.17 20.55
CA LYS A 412 -3.97 -39.67 21.74
C LYS A 412 -4.22 -41.18 21.65
N SER A 413 -4.21 -41.76 20.46
CA SER A 413 -4.29 -43.21 20.25
C SER A 413 -2.97 -43.96 20.53
N LEU A 414 -1.94 -43.32 21.09
CA LEU A 414 -0.73 -43.99 21.58
C LEU A 414 -0.64 -44.07 23.12
N ASP A 415 -1.41 -43.26 23.85
CA ASP A 415 -1.46 -43.31 25.33
C ASP A 415 -2.22 -44.54 25.86
N TRP A 416 -3.14 -45.15 25.09
CA TRP A 416 -3.94 -46.30 25.55
C TRP A 416 -3.21 -47.64 25.44
N GLU A 417 -2.14 -47.77 24.65
CA GLU A 417 -1.37 -49.03 24.55
C GLU A 417 -0.45 -49.29 25.78
N PHE A 418 -0.51 -48.42 26.80
CA PHE A 418 0.31 -48.49 28.02
C PHE A 418 -0.48 -48.52 29.33
N GLN A 419 -1.81 -48.72 29.28
CA GLN A 419 -2.62 -49.18 30.43
C GLN A 419 -2.79 -50.71 30.39
#